data_AF-A0A517Y2N5-F1
#
_entry.id   AF-A0A517Y2N5-F1
#
_cell.length_a   1.000
_cell.length_b   1.000
_cell.length_c   1.000
_cell.angle_alpha   90.00
_cell.angle_beta   90.00
_cell.angle_gamma   90.00
#
_symmetry.space_group_name_H-M   'P 1'
#
loop_
_entity.id
_entity.type
_entity.pdbx_description
1 polymer ?
#
loop_
_entity_poly.entity_id
_entity_poly.type
_entity_poly.pdbx_seq_one_letter_code
_entity_poly.pdbx_strand_id
1 'polypeptide(L)'
;MNEADWMVATNPTPMLTFLRGKLGDRKLRLLGVAIARASWDRIEDDRTRRAVLTAEAFADGHVDASALEAVVNDAWDVRDELWDAGPADHDDRVWLAEAAALTASVYEWRNTFTGSGPFDGYPFRLPSPAHCDLIRDVFGNPFAPVVFDASWRTEAVVGLARGMYESRDFATMPVLADALEDAGCANADVLAHCRDGGPHVRGCWVVDLVLGKA
;
A
#
# COMPACT_ATOMS: atom_id res chain seq x y z
N MET A 1 -4.23 -20.25 -0.35
CA MET A 1 -5.11 -19.46 0.54
C MET A 1 -6.50 -19.47 -0.07
N ASN A 2 -7.53 -19.71 0.75
CA ASN A 2 -8.94 -19.56 0.38
C ASN A 2 -9.53 -18.27 1.00
N GLU A 3 -10.81 -17.99 0.75
CA GLU A 3 -11.49 -16.79 1.28
C GLU A 3 -11.57 -16.75 2.81
N ALA A 4 -11.90 -17.85 3.47
CA ALA A 4 -11.98 -17.90 4.92
C ALA A 4 -10.60 -17.62 5.56
N ASP A 5 -9.53 -18.21 5.02
CA ASP A 5 -8.16 -17.95 5.44
C ASP A 5 -7.78 -16.47 5.25
N TRP A 6 -8.22 -15.85 4.15
CA TRP A 6 -7.94 -14.44 3.83
C TRP A 6 -8.55 -13.51 4.87
N MET A 7 -9.81 -13.74 5.25
CA MET A 7 -10.54 -12.87 6.18
C MET A 7 -9.96 -12.88 7.59
N VAL A 8 -9.37 -14.00 8.03
CA VAL A 8 -8.83 -14.14 9.40
C VAL A 8 -7.30 -14.10 9.47
N ALA A 9 -6.62 -13.95 8.34
CA ALA A 9 -5.15 -13.94 8.28
C ALA A 9 -4.55 -12.86 9.19
N THR A 10 -3.58 -13.26 10.02
CA THR A 10 -2.72 -12.38 10.81
C THR A 10 -1.26 -12.43 10.36
N ASN A 11 -0.97 -13.29 9.37
CA ASN A 11 0.31 -13.39 8.70
C ASN A 11 0.16 -12.88 7.25
N PRO A 12 0.84 -11.79 6.85
CA PRO A 12 0.76 -11.26 5.50
C PRO A 12 1.42 -12.15 4.44
N THR A 13 2.38 -13.03 4.80
CA THR A 13 3.15 -13.80 3.81
C THR A 13 2.27 -14.65 2.89
N PRO A 14 1.33 -15.50 3.39
CA PRO A 14 0.46 -16.28 2.52
C PRO A 14 -0.48 -15.42 1.66
N MET A 15 -0.88 -14.24 2.15
CA MET A 15 -1.70 -13.28 1.38
C MET A 15 -0.92 -12.73 0.20
N LEU A 16 0.32 -12.27 0.43
CA LEU A 16 1.20 -11.77 -0.62
C LEU A 16 1.58 -12.85 -1.63
N THR A 17 1.87 -14.07 -1.18
CA THR A 17 2.11 -15.21 -2.07
C THR A 17 0.90 -15.48 -2.94
N PHE A 18 -0.32 -15.38 -2.40
CA PHE A 18 -1.54 -15.56 -3.19
C PHE A 18 -1.76 -14.44 -4.21
N LEU A 19 -1.42 -13.21 -3.86
CA LEU A 19 -1.54 -12.01 -4.69
C LEU A 19 -0.49 -11.92 -5.81
N ARG A 20 0.57 -12.72 -5.72
CA ARG A 20 1.68 -12.77 -6.68
C ARG A 20 1.19 -12.93 -8.12
N GLY A 21 1.59 -11.97 -8.98
CA GLY A 21 1.27 -11.99 -10.42
C GLY A 21 -0.19 -11.65 -10.78
N LYS A 22 -1.03 -11.28 -9.80
CA LYS A 22 -2.47 -11.00 -10.03
C LYS A 22 -2.82 -9.51 -10.07
N LEU A 23 -1.87 -8.63 -9.78
CA LEU A 23 -2.14 -7.21 -9.50
C LEU A 23 -1.23 -6.29 -10.30
N GLY A 24 -1.72 -5.06 -10.51
CA GLY A 24 -0.95 -4.01 -11.16
C GLY A 24 0.15 -3.43 -10.27
N ASP A 25 1.23 -2.97 -10.91
CA ASP A 25 2.42 -2.42 -10.24
C ASP A 25 2.08 -1.21 -9.33
N ARG A 26 1.05 -0.42 -9.69
CA ARG A 26 0.56 0.71 -8.88
C ARG A 26 0.14 0.28 -7.47
N LYS A 27 -0.77 -0.69 -7.35
CA LYS A 27 -1.31 -1.12 -6.06
C LYS A 27 -0.26 -1.77 -5.17
N LEU A 28 0.65 -2.56 -5.78
CA LEU A 28 1.78 -3.10 -5.06
C LEU A 28 2.63 -1.97 -4.48
N ARG A 29 3.04 -0.99 -5.30
CA ARG A 29 3.84 0.14 -4.82
C ARG A 29 3.15 0.91 -3.69
N LEU A 30 1.83 1.13 -3.78
CA LEU A 30 1.06 1.79 -2.73
C LEU A 30 1.02 0.98 -1.42
N LEU A 31 0.97 -0.36 -1.47
CA LEU A 31 1.15 -1.20 -0.28
C LEU A 31 2.54 -0.97 0.34
N GLY A 32 3.61 -0.96 -0.47
CA GLY A 32 4.96 -0.68 0.00
C GLY A 32 5.09 0.67 0.69
N VAL A 33 4.52 1.70 0.06
CA VAL A 33 4.44 3.06 0.63
C VAL A 33 3.68 3.05 1.96
N ALA A 34 2.53 2.39 2.03
CA ALA A 34 1.71 2.33 3.23
C ALA A 34 2.48 1.71 4.42
N ILE A 35 3.22 0.63 4.17
CA ILE A 35 4.05 -0.02 5.18
C ILE A 35 5.20 0.90 5.65
N ALA A 36 5.89 1.54 4.70
CA ALA A 36 6.96 2.49 5.02
C ALA A 36 6.43 3.70 5.81
N ARG A 37 5.24 4.20 5.45
CA ARG A 37 4.53 5.28 6.16
C ARG A 37 4.11 4.88 7.57
N ALA A 38 3.67 3.64 7.78
CA ALA A 38 3.37 3.14 9.12
C ALA A 38 4.61 3.12 10.04
N SER A 39 5.81 3.14 9.46
CA SER A 39 7.09 3.20 10.17
C SER A 39 7.77 4.57 10.06
N TRP A 40 7.06 5.63 9.68
CA TRP A 40 7.66 6.93 9.30
C TRP A 40 8.57 7.53 10.38
N ASP A 41 8.17 7.46 11.65
CA ASP A 41 8.94 7.99 12.79
C ASP A 41 10.28 7.27 13.00
N ARG A 42 10.41 6.06 12.45
CA ARG A 42 11.63 5.24 12.53
C ARG A 42 12.55 5.46 11.32
N ILE A 43 12.08 6.13 10.28
CA ILE A 43 12.87 6.49 9.11
C ILE A 43 13.52 7.84 9.42
N GLU A 44 14.78 7.83 9.82
CA GLU A 44 15.52 9.03 10.21
C GLU A 44 16.17 9.75 9.01
N ASP A 45 16.64 9.01 8.02
CA ASP A 45 17.36 9.56 6.87
C ASP A 45 16.38 10.16 5.83
N ASP A 46 16.63 11.41 5.44
CA ASP A 46 15.81 12.14 4.47
C ASP A 46 15.84 11.53 3.07
N ARG A 47 16.94 10.86 2.66
CA ARG A 47 17.02 10.12 1.39
C ARG A 47 15.99 9.00 1.36
N THR A 48 15.91 8.22 2.44
CA THR A 48 14.93 7.15 2.59
C THR A 48 13.49 7.68 2.57
N ARG A 49 13.23 8.79 3.27
CA ARG A 49 11.91 9.47 3.23
C ARG A 49 11.54 9.94 1.84
N ARG A 50 12.48 10.56 1.10
CA ARG A 50 12.26 11.00 -0.28
C ARG A 50 11.92 9.83 -1.20
N ALA A 51 12.60 8.69 -1.07
CA ALA A 51 12.29 7.50 -1.86
C ALA A 51 10.82 7.05 -1.70
N VAL A 52 10.31 7.00 -0.46
CA VAL A 52 8.90 6.66 -0.19
C VAL A 52 7.93 7.66 -0.82
N LEU A 53 8.20 8.97 -0.68
CA LEU A 53 7.34 10.02 -1.23
C LEU A 53 7.31 10.00 -2.76
N THR A 54 8.46 9.84 -3.40
CA THR A 54 8.56 9.74 -4.87
C THR A 54 7.90 8.47 -5.38
N ALA A 55 8.03 7.35 -4.67
CA ALA A 55 7.35 6.11 -5.02
C ALA A 55 5.81 6.26 -4.99
N GLU A 56 5.27 6.94 -3.99
CA GLU A 56 3.84 7.26 -3.90
C GLU A 56 3.39 8.14 -5.08
N ALA A 57 4.17 9.19 -5.40
CA ALA A 57 3.87 10.08 -6.51
C ALA A 57 3.93 9.35 -7.86
N PHE A 58 4.91 8.46 -8.04
CA PHE A 58 5.08 7.66 -9.26
C PHE A 58 3.95 6.65 -9.43
N ALA A 59 3.47 6.04 -8.34
CA ALA A 59 2.33 5.11 -8.38
C ALA A 59 1.08 5.75 -9.01
N ASP A 60 0.90 7.06 -8.82
CA ASP A 60 -0.20 7.83 -9.41
C ASP A 60 0.17 8.57 -10.71
N GLY A 61 1.38 8.38 -11.23
CA GLY A 61 1.85 8.99 -12.48
C GLY A 61 2.19 10.47 -12.39
N HIS A 62 2.45 11.01 -11.19
CA HIS A 62 2.83 12.41 -11.00
C HIS A 62 4.32 12.70 -11.27
N VAL A 63 5.15 11.66 -11.26
CA VAL A 63 6.57 11.73 -11.63
C VAL A 63 6.88 10.59 -12.60
N ASP A 64 7.95 10.74 -13.37
CA ASP A 64 8.40 9.72 -14.31
C ASP A 64 9.39 8.72 -13.69
N ALA A 65 9.81 7.73 -14.48
CA ALA A 65 10.71 6.68 -14.03
C ALA A 65 12.11 7.22 -13.68
N SER A 66 12.56 8.30 -14.33
CA SER A 66 13.88 8.88 -14.10
C SER A 66 13.96 9.58 -12.74
N ALA A 67 12.89 10.31 -12.36
CA ALA A 67 12.76 10.90 -11.04
C ALA A 67 12.72 9.82 -9.95
N LEU A 68 12.10 8.68 -10.25
CA LEU A 68 12.03 7.55 -9.35
C LEU A 68 13.39 6.83 -9.19
N GLU A 69 14.10 6.55 -10.29
CA GLU A 69 15.45 5.96 -10.25
C GLU A 69 16.47 6.82 -9.49
N ALA A 70 16.37 8.15 -9.61
CA ALA A 70 17.28 9.06 -8.93
C ALA A 70 17.24 8.90 -7.40
N VAL A 71 16.07 8.62 -6.81
CA VAL A 71 15.92 8.44 -5.35
C VAL A 71 16.15 7.00 -4.87
N VAL A 72 16.11 6.02 -5.78
CA VAL A 72 16.37 4.61 -5.45
C VAL A 72 17.83 4.42 -5.05
N ASN A 73 18.75 4.97 -5.84
CA ASN A 73 20.19 4.86 -5.55
C ASN A 73 20.52 5.51 -4.20
N ASP A 74 19.99 6.70 -3.94
CA ASP A 74 20.10 7.39 -2.65
C ASP A 74 19.66 6.49 -1.48
N ALA A 75 18.57 5.73 -1.62
CA ALA A 75 18.07 4.84 -0.58
C ALA A 75 18.90 3.55 -0.43
N TRP A 76 19.46 3.03 -1.52
CA TRP A 76 20.41 1.92 -1.48
C TRP A 76 21.72 2.33 -0.79
N ASP A 77 22.23 3.53 -1.08
CA ASP A 77 23.41 4.07 -0.41
C ASP A 77 23.20 4.16 1.11
N VAL A 78 22.04 4.64 1.57
CA VAL A 78 21.69 4.62 3.01
C VAL A 78 21.73 3.20 3.58
N ARG A 79 21.16 2.23 2.87
CA ARG A 79 21.13 0.84 3.33
C ARG A 79 22.54 0.29 3.47
N ASP A 80 23.41 0.55 2.49
CA ASP A 80 24.81 0.09 2.48
C ASP A 80 25.63 0.79 3.58
N GLU A 81 25.47 2.10 3.75
CA GLU A 81 26.10 2.87 4.83
C GLU A 81 25.72 2.32 6.22
N LEU A 82 24.43 2.03 6.44
CA LEU A 82 23.95 1.43 7.69
C LEU A 82 24.46 0.00 7.88
N TRP A 83 24.56 -0.77 6.80
CA TRP A 83 25.08 -2.13 6.83
C TRP A 83 26.57 -2.15 7.22
N ASP A 84 27.37 -1.24 6.67
CA ASP A 84 28.80 -1.14 6.94
C ASP A 84 29.10 -0.60 8.35
N ALA A 85 28.16 0.14 8.96
CA ALA A 85 28.34 0.79 10.26
C ALA A 85 28.24 -0.16 11.48
N GLY A 86 27.81 -1.42 11.33
CA GLY A 86 27.69 -2.36 12.46
C GLY A 86 27.03 -3.68 12.10
N PRO A 87 26.74 -4.57 13.07
CA PRO A 87 26.05 -5.83 12.80
C PRO A 87 24.62 -5.56 12.30
N ALA A 88 24.50 -5.52 10.98
CA ALA A 88 23.29 -5.16 10.24
C ALA A 88 22.14 -6.16 10.42
N ASP A 89 22.44 -7.34 10.97
CA ASP A 89 21.45 -8.37 11.21
C ASP A 89 20.45 -7.98 12.30
N HIS A 90 20.66 -6.93 13.09
CA HIS A 90 19.74 -6.49 14.15
C HIS A 90 19.32 -5.00 14.07
N ASP A 91 19.77 -4.24 13.07
CA ASP A 91 19.37 -2.84 12.91
C ASP A 91 18.15 -2.71 11.98
N ASP A 92 16.99 -2.39 12.55
CA ASP A 92 15.76 -2.18 11.80
C ASP A 92 15.84 -1.01 10.78
N ARG A 93 16.81 -0.09 10.93
CA ARG A 93 17.01 1.02 9.99
C ARG A 93 17.52 0.55 8.64
N VAL A 94 18.40 -0.46 8.62
CA VAL A 94 18.89 -1.10 7.37
C VAL A 94 17.69 -1.60 6.56
N TRP A 95 16.78 -2.29 7.25
CA TRP A 95 15.57 -2.87 6.67
C TRP A 95 14.57 -1.82 6.18
N LEU A 96 14.41 -0.70 6.90
CA LEU A 96 13.56 0.41 6.46
C LEU A 96 14.12 1.09 5.21
N ALA A 97 15.45 1.28 5.15
CA ALA A 97 16.13 1.82 3.96
C ALA A 97 15.97 0.90 2.75
N GLU A 98 16.16 -0.41 2.95
CA GLU A 98 15.91 -1.42 1.92
C GLU A 98 14.45 -1.43 1.44
N ALA A 99 13.47 -1.38 2.36
CA ALA A 99 12.05 -1.30 2.01
C ALA A 99 11.74 -0.12 1.08
N ALA A 100 12.29 1.05 1.43
CA ALA A 100 12.07 2.27 0.70
C ALA A 100 12.72 2.22 -0.69
N ALA A 101 13.96 1.74 -0.78
CA ALA A 101 14.67 1.57 -2.05
C ALA A 101 13.90 0.62 -2.99
N LEU A 102 13.44 -0.52 -2.46
CA LEU A 102 12.65 -1.49 -3.22
C LEU A 102 11.31 -0.90 -3.66
N THR A 103 10.58 -0.23 -2.77
CA THR A 103 9.30 0.44 -3.09
C THR A 103 9.48 1.50 -4.17
N ALA A 104 10.61 2.20 -4.14
CA ALA A 104 10.98 3.15 -5.15
C ALA A 104 11.55 2.49 -6.43
N SER A 105 11.81 1.19 -6.48
CA SER A 105 12.39 0.56 -7.68
C SER A 105 11.36 0.37 -8.80
N VAL A 106 11.79 0.56 -10.05
CA VAL A 106 10.99 0.27 -11.25
C VAL A 106 11.07 -1.22 -11.62
N TYR A 107 12.25 -1.83 -11.44
CA TYR A 107 12.56 -3.19 -11.93
C TYR A 107 12.64 -4.23 -10.82
N GLU A 108 13.22 -3.86 -9.67
CA GLU A 108 13.49 -4.81 -8.58
C GLU A 108 12.23 -5.12 -7.78
N TRP A 109 11.33 -4.13 -7.65
CA TRP A 109 10.09 -4.24 -6.88
C TRP A 109 9.23 -5.45 -7.24
N ARG A 110 9.07 -5.75 -8.54
CA ARG A 110 8.34 -6.95 -9.00
C ARG A 110 9.07 -8.22 -8.57
N ASN A 111 10.39 -8.27 -8.65
CA ASN A 111 11.18 -9.45 -8.28
C ASN A 111 11.18 -9.66 -6.75
N THR A 112 11.10 -8.60 -5.95
CA THR A 112 10.94 -8.69 -4.49
C THR A 112 9.60 -9.31 -4.09
N PHE A 113 8.51 -8.98 -4.79
CA PHE A 113 7.18 -9.57 -4.52
C PHE A 113 6.98 -10.95 -5.17
N THR A 114 7.62 -11.20 -6.32
CA THR A 114 7.34 -12.37 -7.17
C THR A 114 8.42 -13.45 -7.17
N GLY A 115 9.63 -13.15 -6.70
CA GLY A 115 10.77 -14.06 -6.72
C GLY A 115 10.94 -14.91 -5.47
N SER A 116 11.63 -16.03 -5.65
CA SER A 116 12.32 -16.82 -4.61
C SER A 116 13.82 -16.51 -4.72
N GLY A 117 14.19 -15.28 -4.35
CA GLY A 117 15.57 -14.84 -4.24
C GLY A 117 16.06 -14.89 -2.78
N PRO A 118 17.32 -14.53 -2.49
CA PRO A 118 17.84 -14.46 -1.11
C PRO A 118 17.10 -13.47 -0.19
N PHE A 119 16.18 -12.68 -0.75
CA PHE A 119 15.30 -11.71 -0.09
C PHE A 119 13.85 -12.22 0.11
N ASP A 120 13.64 -13.54 0.08
CA ASP A 120 12.33 -14.18 0.30
C ASP A 120 11.77 -13.74 1.67
N GLY A 121 10.77 -12.85 1.68
CA GLY A 121 10.11 -12.40 2.91
C GLY A 121 10.03 -10.89 3.19
N TYR A 122 10.48 -10.00 2.30
CA TYR A 122 10.27 -8.54 2.51
C TYR A 122 9.00 -8.01 1.80
N PRO A 123 8.17 -7.15 2.46
CA PRO A 123 8.58 -6.10 3.41
C PRO A 123 8.65 -6.45 4.91
N PHE A 124 8.49 -7.72 5.30
CA PHE A 124 8.16 -8.06 6.68
C PHE A 124 9.20 -8.94 7.32
N ARG A 125 10.29 -8.34 7.81
CA ARG A 125 11.13 -9.03 8.81
C ARG A 125 10.29 -9.43 10.04
N LEU A 126 9.21 -8.68 10.32
CA LEU A 126 8.17 -9.04 11.29
C LEU A 126 6.79 -9.03 10.61
N PRO A 127 6.24 -10.20 10.27
CA PRO A 127 4.83 -10.35 9.95
C PRO A 127 3.99 -9.71 11.07
N SER A 128 3.13 -8.74 10.74
CA SER A 128 2.27 -8.09 11.72
C SER A 128 0.81 -8.18 11.26
N PRO A 129 -0.16 -8.31 12.19
CA PRO A 129 -1.57 -8.24 11.85
C PRO A 129 -1.93 -6.93 11.12
N ALA A 130 -1.27 -5.81 11.49
CA ALA A 130 -1.48 -4.52 10.83
C ALA A 130 -1.13 -4.55 9.34
N HIS A 131 -0.15 -5.37 8.93
CA HIS A 131 0.16 -5.55 7.52
C HIS A 131 -0.93 -6.33 6.76
N CYS A 132 -1.59 -7.30 7.41
CA CYS A 132 -2.75 -7.96 6.83
C CYS A 132 -3.90 -6.96 6.61
N ASP A 133 -4.11 -6.04 7.54
CA ASP A 133 -5.15 -5.02 7.44
C ASP A 133 -4.85 -4.04 6.29
N LEU A 134 -3.60 -3.60 6.13
CA LEU A 134 -3.18 -2.81 4.97
C LEU A 134 -3.34 -3.56 3.63
N ILE A 135 -3.06 -4.87 3.60
CA ILE A 135 -3.30 -5.69 2.40
C ILE A 135 -4.80 -5.71 2.08
N ARG A 136 -5.67 -5.90 3.08
CA ARG A 136 -7.13 -5.87 2.87
C ARG A 136 -7.62 -4.49 2.44
N ASP A 137 -7.03 -3.42 2.99
CA ASP A 137 -7.37 -2.06 2.59
C ASP A 137 -7.00 -1.79 1.12
N VAL A 138 -5.79 -2.15 0.70
CA VAL A 138 -5.33 -1.85 -0.68
C VAL A 138 -5.99 -2.75 -1.73
N PHE A 139 -6.21 -4.03 -1.41
CA PHE A 139 -6.62 -5.05 -2.38
C PHE A 139 -8.05 -5.56 -2.22
N GLY A 140 -8.71 -5.28 -1.09
CA GLY A 140 -10.03 -5.82 -0.79
C GLY A 140 -10.03 -7.34 -0.60
N ASN A 141 -11.17 -7.97 -0.86
CA ASN A 141 -11.31 -9.42 -0.91
C ASN A 141 -11.11 -9.92 -2.36
N PRO A 142 -9.99 -10.59 -2.69
CA PRO A 142 -9.73 -11.05 -4.06
C PRO A 142 -10.61 -12.25 -4.47
N PHE A 143 -11.37 -12.85 -3.55
CA PHE A 143 -12.31 -13.94 -3.83
C PHE A 143 -13.73 -13.43 -4.12
N ALA A 144 -14.01 -12.17 -3.79
CA ALA A 144 -15.28 -11.51 -4.06
C ALA A 144 -15.06 -10.12 -4.69
N PRO A 145 -14.61 -10.04 -5.96
CA PRO A 145 -14.41 -8.75 -6.63
C PRO A 145 -15.72 -7.97 -6.74
N VAL A 146 -15.71 -6.72 -6.30
CA VAL A 146 -16.87 -5.84 -6.35
C VAL A 146 -17.02 -5.24 -7.75
N VAL A 147 -18.20 -5.42 -8.35
CA VAL A 147 -18.61 -4.65 -9.53
C VAL A 147 -19.15 -3.30 -9.05
N PHE A 148 -18.37 -2.25 -9.27
CA PHE A 148 -18.73 -0.90 -8.83
C PHE A 148 -19.65 -0.21 -9.84
N ASP A 149 -20.84 0.21 -9.39
CA ASP A 149 -21.79 0.92 -10.25
C ASP A 149 -21.33 2.37 -10.46
N ALA A 150 -21.26 2.82 -11.71
CA ALA A 150 -20.85 4.17 -12.04
C ALA A 150 -21.81 5.24 -11.49
N SER A 151 -23.08 4.90 -11.27
CA SER A 151 -24.09 5.81 -10.69
C SER A 151 -23.76 6.20 -9.25
N TRP A 152 -22.98 5.41 -8.52
CA TRP A 152 -22.55 5.73 -7.15
C TRP A 152 -21.51 6.85 -7.10
N ARG A 153 -20.88 7.22 -8.22
CA ARG A 153 -19.90 8.32 -8.31
C ARG A 153 -20.57 9.70 -8.39
N THR A 154 -21.38 10.02 -7.38
CA THR A 154 -21.95 11.37 -7.23
C THR A 154 -20.86 12.39 -6.91
N GLU A 155 -21.16 13.68 -7.08
CA GLU A 155 -20.21 14.77 -6.76
C GLU A 155 -19.75 14.70 -5.30
N ALA A 156 -20.66 14.41 -4.36
CA ALA A 156 -20.34 14.27 -2.94
C ALA A 156 -19.40 13.09 -2.67
N VAL A 157 -19.69 11.91 -3.24
CA VAL A 157 -18.88 10.70 -3.09
C VAL A 157 -17.46 10.91 -3.65
N VAL A 158 -17.35 11.48 -4.85
CA VAL A 158 -16.06 11.77 -5.47
C VAL A 158 -15.30 12.86 -4.71
N GLY A 159 -15.99 13.89 -4.23
CA GLY A 159 -15.41 14.98 -3.43
C GLY A 159 -14.79 14.48 -2.13
N LEU A 160 -15.51 13.65 -1.38
CA LEU A 160 -15.00 13.02 -0.14
C LEU A 160 -13.79 12.15 -0.43
N ALA A 161 -13.90 11.23 -1.40
CA ALA A 161 -12.82 10.34 -1.77
C ALA A 161 -11.56 11.09 -2.21
N ARG A 162 -11.71 12.15 -3.01
CA ARG A 162 -10.59 12.99 -3.46
C ARG A 162 -9.95 13.74 -2.30
N GLY A 163 -10.75 14.32 -1.41
CA GLY A 163 -10.28 15.03 -0.23
C GLY A 163 -9.40 14.14 0.65
N MET A 164 -9.89 12.94 1.00
CA MET A 164 -9.11 11.96 1.77
C MET A 164 -7.84 11.52 1.04
N TYR A 165 -7.95 11.29 -0.28
CA TYR A 165 -6.81 10.87 -1.08
C TYR A 165 -5.70 11.94 -1.08
N GLU A 166 -6.05 13.20 -1.32
CA GLU A 166 -5.11 14.33 -1.38
C GLU A 166 -4.47 14.63 -0.03
N SER A 167 -5.27 14.71 1.04
CA SER A 167 -4.78 15.00 2.40
C SER A 167 -4.06 13.82 3.05
N ARG A 168 -4.35 12.58 2.59
CA ARG A 168 -4.02 11.31 3.26
C ARG A 168 -4.70 11.14 4.63
N ASP A 169 -5.75 11.91 4.89
CA ASP A 169 -6.58 11.77 6.08
C ASP A 169 -7.86 11.03 5.69
N PHE A 170 -7.99 9.80 6.16
CA PHE A 170 -9.11 8.91 5.88
C PHE A 170 -10.13 8.85 7.03
N ALA A 171 -10.08 9.77 8.00
CA ALA A 171 -11.00 9.79 9.12
C ALA A 171 -12.49 9.93 8.71
N THR A 172 -12.75 10.45 7.50
CA THR A 172 -14.12 10.62 6.96
C THR A 172 -14.63 9.39 6.18
N MET A 173 -13.99 8.23 6.26
CA MET A 173 -14.46 7.00 5.60
C MET A 173 -15.89 6.59 5.99
N PRO A 174 -16.33 6.71 7.25
CA PRO A 174 -17.74 6.45 7.59
C PRO A 174 -18.72 7.39 6.87
N VAL A 175 -18.33 8.66 6.65
CA VAL A 175 -19.14 9.63 5.90
C VAL A 175 -19.19 9.27 4.42
N LEU A 176 -18.11 8.70 3.87
CA LEU A 176 -18.11 8.14 2.51
C LEU A 176 -19.11 6.97 2.39
N ALA A 177 -19.23 6.13 3.43
CA ALA A 177 -20.22 5.05 3.45
C ALA A 177 -21.65 5.58 3.32
N ASP A 178 -22.00 6.59 4.12
CA ASP A 178 -23.33 7.19 4.11
C ASP A 178 -23.62 7.87 2.78
N ALA A 179 -22.64 8.59 2.20
CA ALA A 179 -22.78 9.19 0.88
C ALA A 179 -22.94 8.15 -0.24
N LEU A 180 -22.30 6.98 -0.13
CA LEU A 180 -22.47 5.86 -1.05
C LEU A 180 -23.87 5.24 -0.92
N GLU A 181 -24.38 5.05 0.30
CA GLU A 181 -25.76 4.58 0.53
C GLU A 181 -26.80 5.55 -0.03
N ASP A 182 -26.64 6.86 0.20
CA ASP A 182 -27.49 7.91 -0.36
C ASP A 182 -27.47 7.92 -1.90
N ALA A 183 -26.35 7.54 -2.50
CA ALA A 183 -26.21 7.35 -3.95
C ALA A 183 -26.81 6.03 -4.46
N GLY A 184 -27.41 5.22 -3.59
CA GLY A 184 -28.05 3.95 -3.93
C GLY A 184 -27.11 2.73 -3.88
N CYS A 185 -25.93 2.85 -3.28
CA CYS A 185 -25.06 1.69 -3.03
C CYS A 185 -25.68 0.80 -1.96
N ALA A 186 -25.98 -0.45 -2.31
CA ALA A 186 -26.46 -1.48 -1.38
C ALA A 186 -25.46 -2.64 -1.20
N ASN A 187 -24.22 -2.47 -1.69
CA ASN A 187 -23.19 -3.51 -1.59
C ASN A 187 -22.65 -3.56 -0.15
N ALA A 188 -22.93 -4.64 0.56
CA ALA A 188 -22.56 -4.79 1.97
C ALA A 188 -21.05 -4.72 2.20
N ASP A 189 -20.22 -5.25 1.30
CA ASP A 189 -18.75 -5.27 1.47
C ASP A 189 -18.14 -3.87 1.34
N VAL A 190 -18.62 -3.07 0.37
CA VAL A 190 -18.20 -1.66 0.20
C VAL A 190 -18.53 -0.86 1.45
N LEU A 191 -19.77 -0.98 1.94
CA LEU A 191 -20.26 -0.20 3.07
C LEU A 191 -19.62 -0.66 4.38
N ALA A 192 -19.45 -1.96 4.57
CA ALA A 192 -18.77 -2.52 5.73
C ALA A 192 -17.30 -2.07 5.77
N HIS A 193 -16.60 -2.09 4.64
CA HIS A 193 -15.21 -1.64 4.58
C HIS A 193 -15.06 -0.16 4.94
N CYS A 194 -15.94 0.72 4.43
CA CYS A 194 -15.89 2.14 4.78
C CYS A 194 -16.23 2.45 6.25
N ARG A 195 -17.00 1.57 6.89
CA ARG A 195 -17.41 1.69 8.29
C ARG A 195 -16.47 0.96 9.25
N ASP A 196 -15.65 0.07 8.73
CA ASP A 196 -14.68 -0.66 9.52
C ASP A 196 -13.67 0.34 10.12
N GLY A 197 -13.33 0.16 11.38
CA GLY A 197 -12.38 1.03 12.08
C GLY A 197 -10.92 0.77 11.70
N GLY A 198 -10.69 0.00 10.65
CA GLY A 198 -9.38 -0.41 10.16
C GLY A 198 -8.58 0.74 9.53
N PRO A 199 -7.29 0.52 9.25
CA PRO A 199 -6.47 1.51 8.58
C PRO A 199 -6.92 1.70 7.13
N HIS A 200 -6.92 2.94 6.67
CA HIS A 200 -7.12 3.30 5.27
C HIS A 200 -5.94 4.12 4.76
N VAL A 201 -5.46 3.77 3.57
CA VAL A 201 -4.30 4.41 2.94
C VAL A 201 -4.59 4.76 1.49
N ARG A 202 -3.66 5.50 0.87
CA ARG A 202 -3.69 5.64 -0.59
C ARG A 202 -3.57 4.27 -1.23
N GLY A 203 -4.48 3.98 -2.15
CA GLY A 203 -4.65 2.66 -2.72
C GLY A 203 -5.78 1.86 -2.09
N CYS A 204 -6.48 2.38 -1.06
CA CYS A 204 -7.71 1.80 -0.54
C CYS A 204 -8.64 1.39 -1.69
N TRP A 205 -9.12 0.14 -1.70
CA TRP A 205 -9.85 -0.43 -2.83
C TRP A 205 -11.17 0.29 -3.11
N VAL A 206 -11.92 0.71 -2.08
CA VAL A 206 -13.16 1.48 -2.29
C VAL A 206 -12.86 2.87 -2.82
N VAL A 207 -11.89 3.58 -2.24
CA VAL A 207 -11.51 4.93 -2.67
C VAL A 207 -11.01 4.91 -4.12
N ASP A 208 -10.19 3.93 -4.48
CA ASP A 208 -9.73 3.77 -5.86
C ASP A 208 -10.89 3.45 -6.82
N LEU A 209 -11.88 2.63 -6.42
CA LEU A 209 -13.07 2.40 -7.24
C LEU A 209 -13.87 3.69 -7.44
N VAL A 210 -14.06 4.50 -6.40
CA VAL A 210 -14.71 5.81 -6.49
C VAL A 210 -13.95 6.73 -7.44
N LEU A 211 -12.62 6.79 -7.33
CA LEU A 211 -11.77 7.67 -8.13
C LEU A 211 -11.42 7.12 -9.53
N GLY A 212 -11.81 5.89 -9.86
CA GLY A 212 -11.48 5.25 -11.14
C GLY A 212 -9.99 4.90 -11.28
N LYS A 213 -9.36 4.50 -10.17
CA LYS A 213 -7.92 4.19 -10.06
C LYS A 213 -7.61 2.72 -9.76
N ALA A 214 -8.64 1.87 -9.69
CA ALA A 214 -8.54 0.45 -9.36
C ALA A 214 -7.77 -0.35 -10.41
#